data_AF-A0A7W1UQX1-F1
#
_entry.id   AF-A0A7W1UQX1-F1
#
_cell.length_a   1.000
_cell.length_b   1.000
_cell.length_c   1.000
_cell.angle_alpha   90.00
_cell.angle_beta   90.00
_cell.angle_gamma   90.00
#
_symmetry.space_group_name_H-M   'P 1'
#
loop_
_entity.id
_entity.type
_entity.pdbx_description
1 polymer ?
#
loop_
_entity_poly.entity_id
_entity_poly.type
_entity_poly.pdbx_seq_one_letter_code
_entity_poly.pdbx_strand_id
1 'polypeptide(L)'
;MEEERTSSEKSNNKRTLIFFAVLLIFMISWGIYYFFESYKEKSKESEANKAAVIAMQLKFQKESVYSDSLYRINMRFNKYRHAAESQAFRDSISRRMEYKPGDYAFTKTDSARVIITDIIIGGGLYDYYFRYRIMDRSGAEKEIKPELLFNTPN
;
A
#
# COMPACT_ATOMS: atom_id res chain seq x y z
N MET A 1 -31.82 -53.49 -39.08
CA MET A 1 -31.85 -53.30 -37.62
C MET A 1 -30.67 -52.47 -37.08
N GLU A 2 -29.83 -51.85 -37.93
CA GLU A 2 -28.71 -50.99 -37.46
C GLU A 2 -29.02 -49.49 -37.48
N GLU A 3 -29.94 -49.02 -38.32
CA GLU A 3 -30.22 -47.57 -38.45
C GLU A 3 -31.00 -46.96 -37.26
N GLU A 4 -31.80 -47.75 -36.53
CA GLU A 4 -32.54 -47.22 -35.37
C GLU A 4 -31.66 -46.97 -34.14
N ARG A 5 -30.55 -47.71 -34.01
CA ARG A 5 -29.65 -47.57 -32.84
C ARG A 5 -28.86 -46.26 -32.88
N THR A 6 -28.45 -45.81 -34.07
CA THR A 6 -27.64 -44.59 -34.22
C THR A 6 -28.46 -43.30 -34.03
N SER A 7 -29.77 -43.34 -34.30
CA SER A 7 -30.67 -42.19 -34.10
C SER A 7 -30.98 -41.91 -32.62
N SER A 8 -31.20 -42.96 -31.82
CA SER A 8 -31.48 -42.85 -30.38
C SER A 8 -30.26 -42.39 -29.58
N GLU A 9 -29.07 -42.87 -29.93
CA GLU A 9 -27.80 -42.50 -29.27
C GLU A 9 -27.43 -41.03 -29.53
N LYS A 10 -27.68 -40.54 -30.76
CA LYS A 10 -27.44 -39.14 -31.15
C LYS A 10 -28.40 -38.15 -30.47
N SER A 11 -29.61 -38.59 -30.08
CA SER A 11 -30.59 -37.79 -29.35
C SER A 11 -30.19 -37.58 -27.88
N ASN A 12 -29.71 -38.64 -27.22
CA ASN A 12 -29.31 -38.58 -25.81
C ASN A 12 -28.06 -37.71 -25.60
N ASN A 13 -27.10 -37.73 -26.53
CA ASN A 13 -25.92 -36.88 -26.48
C ASN A 13 -26.23 -35.38 -26.61
N LYS A 14 -27.32 -34.99 -27.29
CA LYS A 14 -27.74 -33.59 -27.38
C LYS A 14 -28.38 -33.11 -26.07
N ARG A 15 -29.14 -33.96 -25.38
CA ARG A 15 -29.77 -33.63 -24.09
C ARG A 15 -28.75 -33.47 -22.98
N THR A 16 -27.73 -34.33 -22.92
CA THR A 16 -26.63 -34.19 -21.95
C THR A 16 -25.80 -32.93 -22.22
N LEU A 17 -25.53 -32.59 -23.48
CA LEU A 17 -24.80 -31.38 -23.86
C LEU A 17 -25.56 -30.08 -23.48
N ILE A 18 -26.89 -30.05 -23.65
CA ILE A 18 -27.72 -28.92 -23.20
C ILE A 18 -27.69 -28.80 -21.67
N PHE A 19 -27.75 -29.91 -20.94
CA PHE A 19 -27.68 -29.89 -19.47
C PHE A 19 -26.35 -29.32 -18.96
N PHE A 20 -25.22 -29.72 -19.57
CA PHE A 20 -23.92 -29.14 -19.24
C PHE A 20 -23.82 -27.65 -19.57
N ALA A 21 -24.40 -27.21 -20.68
CA ALA A 21 -24.43 -25.78 -21.04
C ALA A 21 -25.20 -24.94 -20.01
N VAL A 22 -26.35 -25.42 -19.53
CA VAL A 22 -27.14 -24.72 -18.50
C VAL A 22 -26.40 -24.67 -17.16
N LEU A 23 -25.75 -25.77 -16.76
CA LEU A 23 -24.97 -25.83 -15.53
C LEU A 23 -23.78 -24.85 -15.57
N LEU A 24 -23.14 -24.72 -16.73
CA LEU A 24 -22.03 -23.80 -16.94
C LEU A 24 -22.47 -22.32 -16.85
N ILE A 25 -23.64 -21.97 -17.40
CA ILE A 25 -24.24 -20.62 -17.26
C ILE A 25 -24.54 -20.29 -15.79
N PHE A 26 -25.02 -21.27 -15.03
CA PHE A 26 -25.31 -21.09 -13.61
C PHE A 26 -24.03 -20.83 -12.80
N MET A 27 -22.97 -21.59 -13.08
CA MET A 27 -21.66 -21.41 -12.45
C MET A 27 -21.02 -20.04 -12.77
N ILE A 28 -21.13 -19.58 -14.01
CA ILE A 28 -20.65 -18.25 -14.40
C ILE A 28 -21.45 -17.15 -13.69
N SER A 29 -22.78 -17.25 -13.66
CA SER A 29 -23.63 -16.29 -12.97
C SER A 29 -23.30 -16.20 -11.48
N TRP A 30 -23.06 -17.34 -10.84
CA TRP A 30 -22.65 -17.42 -9.45
C TRP A 30 -21.27 -16.79 -9.21
N GLY A 31 -20.30 -17.05 -10.09
CA GLY A 31 -18.96 -16.46 -10.01
C GLY A 31 -18.99 -14.93 -10.17
N ILE A 32 -19.79 -14.41 -11.09
CA ILE A 32 -19.96 -12.97 -11.30
C ILE A 32 -20.54 -12.30 -10.05
N TYR A 33 -21.55 -12.91 -9.42
CA TYR A 33 -22.16 -12.38 -8.19
C TYR A 33 -21.13 -12.22 -7.05
N TYR A 34 -20.37 -13.28 -6.77
CA TYR A 34 -19.33 -13.25 -5.72
C TYR A 34 -18.21 -12.25 -6.02
N PHE A 35 -17.86 -12.11 -7.30
CA PHE A 35 -16.86 -11.13 -7.73
C PHE A 35 -17.32 -9.70 -7.45
N PHE A 36 -18.56 -9.34 -7.78
CA PHE A 36 -19.10 -8.01 -7.52
C PHE A 36 -19.21 -7.67 -6.03
N GLU A 37 -19.60 -8.63 -5.18
CA GLU A 37 -19.68 -8.46 -3.72
C GLU A 37 -18.29 -8.11 -3.15
N SER A 38 -17.25 -8.86 -3.54
CA SER A 38 -15.87 -8.62 -3.10
C SER A 38 -15.31 -7.26 -3.58
N TYR A 39 -15.68 -6.81 -4.78
CA TYR A 39 -15.28 -5.49 -5.28
C TYR A 39 -15.92 -4.34 -4.50
N LYS A 40 -17.18 -4.49 -4.09
CA LYS A 40 -17.92 -3.47 -3.33
C LYS A 40 -17.40 -3.31 -1.91
N GLU A 41 -16.92 -4.40 -1.31
CA GLU A 41 -16.33 -4.37 0.03
C GLU A 41 -14.96 -3.68 0.01
N LYS A 42 -14.10 -4.03 -0.96
CA LYS A 42 -12.80 -3.37 -1.15
C LYS A 42 -12.91 -1.88 -1.50
N SER A 43 -13.95 -1.47 -2.23
CA SER A 43 -14.15 -0.04 -2.54
C SER A 43 -14.55 0.77 -1.30
N LYS A 44 -15.45 0.23 -0.46
CA LYS A 44 -15.83 0.84 0.82
C LYS A 44 -14.66 0.94 1.80
N GLU A 45 -13.84 -0.10 1.90
CA GLU A 45 -12.63 -0.08 2.73
C GLU A 45 -11.61 0.95 2.21
N SER A 46 -11.45 1.06 0.89
CA SER A 46 -10.60 2.10 0.28
C SER A 46 -11.11 3.51 0.58
N GLU A 47 -12.42 3.75 0.49
CA GLU A 47 -13.02 5.06 0.81
C GLU A 47 -12.92 5.39 2.30
N ALA A 48 -13.16 4.42 3.18
CA ALA A 48 -12.99 4.60 4.62
C ALA A 48 -11.54 4.90 4.99
N ASN A 49 -10.58 4.20 4.38
CA ASN A 49 -9.15 4.47 4.56
C ASN A 49 -8.75 5.86 4.04
N LYS A 50 -9.27 6.28 2.88
CA LYS A 50 -9.07 7.64 2.35
C LYS A 50 -9.64 8.70 3.30
N ALA A 51 -10.85 8.51 3.82
CA ALA A 51 -11.48 9.43 4.76
C ALA A 51 -10.72 9.50 6.09
N ALA A 52 -10.23 8.36 6.60
CA ALA A 52 -9.40 8.31 7.81
C ALA A 52 -8.08 9.06 7.63
N VAL A 53 -7.42 8.90 6.48
CA VAL A 53 -6.20 9.64 6.13
C VAL A 53 -6.47 11.14 6.05
N ILE A 54 -7.57 11.58 5.42
CA ILE A 54 -7.96 13.00 5.34
C ILE A 54 -8.24 13.59 6.73
N ALA A 55 -8.97 12.86 7.58
CA ALA A 55 -9.24 13.30 8.95
C ALA A 55 -7.95 13.40 9.79
N MET A 56 -7.01 12.48 9.60
CA MET A 56 -5.68 12.56 10.18
C MET A 56 -4.93 13.80 9.70
N GLN A 57 -4.98 14.09 8.39
CA GLN A 57 -4.34 15.27 7.78
C GLN A 57 -4.90 16.59 8.29
N LEU A 58 -6.22 16.71 8.47
CA LEU A 58 -6.84 17.91 9.05
C LEU A 58 -6.36 18.16 10.49
N LYS A 59 -6.18 17.10 11.29
CA LYS A 59 -5.56 17.22 12.61
C LYS A 59 -4.10 17.68 12.50
N PHE A 60 -3.32 17.11 11.58
CA PHE A 60 -1.92 17.45 11.40
C PHE A 60 -1.67 18.88 10.87
N GLN A 61 -2.46 19.33 9.88
CA GLN A 61 -2.39 20.72 9.42
C GLN A 61 -2.69 21.68 10.56
N LYS A 62 -3.66 21.35 11.41
CA LYS A 62 -4.01 22.20 12.55
C LYS A 62 -2.92 22.24 13.62
N GLU A 63 -2.11 21.19 13.78
CA GLU A 63 -1.01 21.17 14.76
C GLU A 63 0.30 21.76 14.22
N SER A 64 0.65 21.55 12.94
CA SER A 64 1.92 22.03 12.36
C SER A 64 1.91 23.54 12.07
N VAL A 65 0.75 24.13 11.79
CA VAL A 65 0.60 25.56 11.47
C VAL A 65 0.92 26.46 12.68
N TYR A 66 0.80 25.96 13.91
CA TYR A 66 0.92 26.80 15.11
C TYR A 66 2.32 26.83 15.74
N SER A 67 3.21 25.88 15.44
CA SER A 67 4.51 25.78 16.12
C SER A 67 5.70 26.39 15.37
N ASP A 68 5.65 26.52 14.03
CA ASP A 68 6.80 26.99 13.25
C ASP A 68 6.55 28.33 12.53
N SER A 69 7.29 29.34 12.97
CA SER A 69 7.26 30.69 12.40
C SER A 69 7.78 30.76 10.95
N LEU A 70 8.75 29.91 10.58
CA LEU A 70 9.30 29.85 9.22
C LEU A 70 8.33 29.21 8.24
N TYR A 71 7.66 28.13 8.66
CA TYR A 71 6.58 27.52 7.89
C TYR A 71 5.48 28.54 7.56
N ARG A 72 5.04 29.32 8.56
CA ARG A 72 4.02 30.37 8.38
C ARG A 72 4.44 31.46 7.39
N ILE A 73 5.70 31.87 7.42
CA ILE A 73 6.25 32.86 6.50
C ILE A 73 6.34 32.26 5.08
N ASN A 74 6.87 31.05 4.93
CA ASN A 74 7.04 30.39 3.64
C ASN A 74 5.69 30.03 2.97
N MET A 75 4.68 29.64 3.75
CA MET A 75 3.31 29.41 3.26
C MET A 75 2.66 30.68 2.70
N ARG A 76 2.99 31.86 3.24
CA ARG A 76 2.49 33.14 2.75
C ARG A 76 3.04 33.50 1.36
N PHE A 77 4.23 32.99 1.02
CA PHE A 77 4.84 33.20 -0.30
C PHE A 77 4.57 32.00 -1.22
N ASN A 78 3.71 32.17 -2.22
CA ASN A 78 3.32 31.11 -3.18
C ASN A 78 4.52 30.36 -3.80
N LYS A 79 5.66 31.03 -3.99
CA LYS A 79 6.89 30.45 -4.54
C LYS A 79 7.48 29.33 -3.66
N TYR A 80 7.34 29.42 -2.34
CA TYR A 80 7.93 28.47 -1.39
C TYR A 80 6.91 27.57 -0.72
N ARG A 81 5.62 27.77 -1.02
CA ARG A 81 4.51 27.00 -0.44
C ARG A 81 4.73 25.49 -0.57
N HIS A 82 5.04 25.01 -1.77
CA HIS A 82 5.24 23.56 -1.99
C HIS A 82 6.47 23.01 -1.26
N ALA A 83 7.55 23.78 -1.17
CA ALA A 83 8.73 23.38 -0.40
C ALA A 83 8.40 23.29 1.10
N ALA A 84 7.67 24.27 1.63
CA ALA A 84 7.23 24.29 3.02
C ALA A 84 6.26 23.13 3.33
N GLU A 85 5.30 22.86 2.46
CA GLU A 85 4.38 21.71 2.56
C GLU A 85 5.14 20.38 2.53
N SER A 86 6.10 20.22 1.60
CA SER A 86 6.95 19.03 1.54
C SER A 86 7.82 18.86 2.79
N GLN A 87 8.36 19.95 3.34
CA GLN A 87 9.13 19.92 4.57
C GLN A 87 8.27 19.51 5.76
N ALA A 88 7.10 20.15 5.95
CA ALA A 88 6.17 19.80 7.02
C ALA A 88 5.70 18.35 6.91
N PHE A 89 5.47 17.86 5.69
CA PHE A 89 5.14 16.46 5.44
C PHE A 89 6.28 15.52 5.85
N ARG A 90 7.51 15.78 5.40
CA ARG A 90 8.71 15.00 5.77
C ARG A 90 8.90 14.97 7.28
N ASP A 91 8.75 16.10 7.96
CA ASP A 91 8.89 16.20 9.41
C ASP A 91 7.80 15.42 10.16
N SER A 92 6.57 15.44 9.65
CA SER A 92 5.45 14.71 10.24
C SER A 92 5.59 13.18 10.12
N ILE A 93 6.22 12.73 9.03
CA ILE A 93 6.53 11.32 8.79
C ILE A 93 7.72 10.92 9.65
N SER A 94 8.81 11.69 9.60
CA SER A 94 10.03 11.46 10.37
C SER A 94 9.74 11.33 11.87
N ARG A 95 8.86 12.17 12.44
CA ARG A 95 8.46 12.05 13.86
C ARG A 95 7.90 10.68 14.24
N ARG A 96 7.16 10.03 13.34
CA ARG A 96 6.52 8.72 13.58
C ARG A 96 7.41 7.51 13.28
N MET A 97 8.57 7.73 12.67
CA MET A 97 9.51 6.65 12.38
C MET A 97 10.07 6.04 13.65
N GLU A 98 10.19 4.72 13.66
CA GLU A 98 10.78 3.94 14.76
C GLU A 98 12.25 4.30 14.98
N TYR A 99 13.00 4.51 13.88
CA TYR A 99 14.41 4.84 13.91
C TYR A 99 14.64 6.28 13.45
N LYS A 100 15.57 6.98 14.09
CA LYS A 100 16.05 8.32 13.72
C LYS A 100 17.47 8.26 13.15
N PRO A 101 17.89 9.26 12.36
CA PRO A 101 19.29 9.43 12.00
C PRO A 101 20.17 9.48 13.26
N GLY A 102 21.23 8.69 13.27
CA GLY A 102 22.11 8.47 14.41
C GLY A 102 21.83 7.18 15.20
N ASP A 103 20.64 6.59 15.05
CA ASP A 103 20.29 5.37 15.78
C ASP A 103 21.01 4.13 15.22
N TYR A 104 21.25 3.17 16.10
CA TYR A 104 21.73 1.83 15.73
C TYR A 104 20.54 0.91 15.47
N ALA A 105 20.66 0.10 14.43
CA ALA A 105 19.70 -0.95 14.11
C ALA A 105 20.43 -2.22 13.64
N PHE A 106 19.68 -3.32 13.53
CA PHE A 106 20.17 -4.56 12.94
C PHE A 106 19.40 -4.88 11.67
N THR A 107 20.10 -5.38 10.66
CA THR A 107 19.51 -5.83 9.40
C THR A 107 18.97 -7.25 9.54
N LYS A 108 17.72 -7.50 9.15
CA LYS A 108 17.09 -8.84 9.24
C LYS A 108 17.76 -9.89 8.34
N THR A 109 18.47 -9.46 7.31
CA THR A 109 19.11 -10.34 6.31
C THR A 109 20.33 -11.07 6.86
N ASP A 110 21.15 -10.37 7.64
CA ASP A 110 22.49 -10.78 8.04
C ASP A 110 22.78 -10.48 9.53
N SER A 111 21.79 -9.96 10.26
CA SER A 111 21.89 -9.54 11.67
C SER A 111 23.05 -8.58 11.91
N ALA A 112 23.47 -7.84 10.88
CA ALA A 112 24.58 -6.92 10.97
C ALA A 112 24.14 -5.63 11.65
N ARG A 113 24.99 -5.12 12.56
CA ARG A 113 24.77 -3.82 13.19
C ARG A 113 25.07 -2.73 12.17
N VAL A 114 24.11 -1.83 11.99
CA VAL A 114 24.19 -0.68 11.08
C VAL A 114 23.78 0.61 11.79
N ILE A 115 24.20 1.74 11.24
CA ILE A 115 23.82 3.07 11.72
C ILE A 115 22.86 3.69 10.72
N ILE A 116 21.74 4.22 11.19
CA ILE A 116 20.82 5.00 10.36
C ILE A 116 21.49 6.37 10.12
N THR A 117 21.77 6.71 8.88
CA THR A 117 22.42 7.98 8.52
C THR A 117 21.41 9.02 8.06
N ASP A 118 20.38 8.59 7.34
CA ASP A 118 19.34 9.48 6.83
C ASP A 118 18.02 8.71 6.60
N ILE A 119 16.92 9.47 6.51
CA ILE A 119 15.59 8.97 6.16
C ILE A 119 15.18 9.59 4.83
N ILE A 120 15.11 8.73 3.82
CA ILE A 120 14.69 9.11 2.47
C ILE A 120 13.18 8.98 2.42
N ILE A 121 12.49 10.11 2.27
CA ILE A 121 11.04 10.18 2.11
C ILE A 121 10.78 10.73 0.73
N GLY A 122 10.12 9.94 -0.12
CA GLY A 122 9.77 10.32 -1.48
C GLY A 122 8.30 10.04 -1.79
N GLY A 123 7.84 10.59 -2.90
CA GLY A 123 6.45 10.47 -3.34
C GLY A 123 5.59 11.67 -2.95
N GLY A 124 4.28 11.51 -3.12
CA GLY A 124 3.28 12.54 -2.88
C GLY A 124 2.46 12.29 -1.63
N LEU A 125 1.50 13.17 -1.36
CA LEU A 125 0.68 13.12 -0.15
C LEU A 125 -0.14 11.82 0.00
N TYR A 126 -0.48 11.17 -1.12
CA TYR A 126 -1.34 9.97 -1.18
C TYR A 126 -0.60 8.67 -1.43
N ASP A 127 0.62 8.76 -1.96
CA ASP A 127 1.45 7.61 -2.28
C ASP A 127 2.90 8.03 -2.03
N TYR A 128 3.39 7.68 -0.84
CA TYR A 128 4.74 7.98 -0.41
C TYR A 128 5.46 6.68 -0.04
N TYR A 129 6.75 6.67 -0.31
CA TYR A 129 7.64 5.63 0.14
C TYR A 129 8.66 6.23 1.10
N PHE A 130 9.14 5.39 2.02
CA PHE A 130 10.27 5.76 2.86
C PHE A 130 11.29 4.63 2.89
N ARG A 131 12.56 5.02 2.92
CA ARG A 131 13.74 4.14 3.03
C ARG A 131 14.68 4.72 4.05
N TYR A 132 15.41 3.85 4.73
CA TYR A 132 16.54 4.27 5.55
C TYR A 132 17.80 4.19 4.73
N ARG A 133 18.63 5.23 4.82
CA ARG A 133 20.03 5.12 4.42
C ARG A 133 20.80 4.61 5.63
N ILE A 134 21.48 3.48 5.46
CA ILE A 134 22.23 2.83 6.52
C ILE A 134 23.70 2.77 6.16
N MET A 135 24.55 2.99 7.15
CA MET A 135 25.99 2.80 7.06
C MET A 135 26.36 1.49 7.76
N ASP A 136 27.08 0.64 7.04
CA ASP A 136 27.62 -0.60 7.60
C ASP A 136 28.96 -0.37 8.32
N ARG A 137 29.54 -1.45 8.87
CA ARG A 137 30.84 -1.40 9.55
C ARG A 137 32.02 -1.05 8.65
N SER A 138 31.88 -1.26 7.34
CA SER A 138 32.90 -0.89 6.35
C SER A 138 32.82 0.59 5.96
N GLY A 139 31.79 1.30 6.42
CA GLY A 139 31.52 2.69 6.06
C GLY A 139 30.74 2.84 4.74
N ALA A 140 30.28 1.72 4.15
CA ALA A 140 29.49 1.76 2.93
C ALA A 140 28.03 2.11 3.26
N GLU A 141 27.48 3.04 2.48
CA GLU A 141 26.08 3.45 2.58
C GLU A 141 25.20 2.62 1.63
N LYS A 142 24.08 2.12 2.15
CA LYS A 142 23.06 1.44 1.35
C LYS A 142 21.66 1.87 1.76
N GLU A 143 20.73 1.84 0.82
CA GLU A 143 19.32 2.11 1.08
C GLU A 143 18.59 0.83 1.40
N ILE A 144 17.84 0.83 2.50
CA ILE A 144 17.11 -0.34 2.97
C ILE A 144 15.65 -0.01 3.25
N LYS A 145 14.79 -1.00 3.02
CA LYS A 145 13.38 -0.90 3.41
C LYS A 145 13.26 -0.97 4.94
N PRO A 146 12.33 -0.21 5.53
CA PRO A 146 12.06 -0.20 6.97
C PRO A 146 11.82 -1.58 7.58
N GLU A 147 11.06 -2.41 6.86
CA GLU A 147 10.67 -3.76 7.28
C GLU A 147 11.87 -4.72 7.46
N LEU A 148 13.03 -4.38 6.88
CA LEU A 148 14.25 -5.17 6.97
C LEU A 148 15.16 -4.74 8.11
N LEU A 149 14.73 -3.80 8.94
CA LEU A 149 15.40 -3.42 10.17
C LEU A 149 14.66 -3.97 11.37
N PHE A 150 15.40 -4.26 12.43
CA PHE A 150 14.86 -4.58 13.73
C PHE A 150 15.80 -4.07 14.81
N ASN A 151 15.21 -3.83 15.98
CA ASN A 151 15.95 -3.57 17.19
C ASN A 151 15.92 -4.84 18.04
N THR A 152 17.04 -5.21 18.67
CA THR A 152 17.00 -6.19 19.75
C THR A 152 16.40 -5.51 20.97
N PRO A 153 15.29 -6.01 21.56
CA PRO A 153 14.86 -5.50 22.84
C PRO A 153 15.99 -5.74 23.85
N ASN A 154 16.37 -4.69 24.57
CA ASN A 154 17.21 -4.78 25.76
C ASN A 154 16.45 -5.48 26.87
#